data_AF-A0A1F4G5J7-F1
#
_entry.id   AF-A0A1F4G5J7-F1
#
_cell.length_a   1.000
_cell.length_b   1.000
_cell.length_c   1.000
_cell.angle_alpha   90.00
_cell.angle_beta   90.00
_cell.angle_gamma   90.00
#
_symmetry.space_group_name_H-M   'P 1'
#
loop_
_entity.id
_entity.type
_entity.pdbx_description
1 polymer ?
#
loop_
_entity_poly.entity_id
_entity_poly.type
_entity_poly.pdbx_seq_one_letter_code
_entity_poly.pdbx_strand_id
1 'polypeptide(L)'
;MNQDLSILHLVLEASVVVQLVMAILLGVSLASWSVIFGKVIGLKRIRQDNDSFDQAFWAGRTLQELFQDASREGGPRAPQERIFAAGMREFMKQRERRVTDVPSLLDGARRAMRASYQREMDVIEARLDFLGSVGSVSPYIGLFGTVWGIMHAFTGLSNMQQVTLATVAPGIAEALVATAIGLFAAIPAVLAYNRFARDIDRIAIQMESFMEEFSNILARNAAPLAAAPVAQPTVPGGLPGAHPMR
;
A
#
# COMPACT_ATOMS: atom_id res chain seq x y z
N MET A 1 18.29 0.73 -43.01
CA MET A 1 16.97 0.26 -42.53
C MET A 1 16.88 -1.28 -42.51
N ASN A 2 17.90 -1.99 -41.98
CA ASN A 2 17.96 -3.47 -41.96
C ASN A 2 18.20 -4.08 -40.56
N GLN A 3 18.17 -3.29 -39.49
CA GLN A 3 18.45 -3.80 -38.13
C GLN A 3 17.23 -4.48 -37.49
N ASP A 4 16.00 -4.04 -37.81
CA ASP A 4 14.77 -4.66 -37.26
C ASP A 4 14.55 -6.09 -37.75
N LEU A 5 15.01 -6.40 -38.97
CA LEU A 5 15.03 -7.77 -39.48
C LEU A 5 16.07 -8.62 -38.75
N SER A 6 17.18 -8.07 -38.25
CA SER A 6 18.26 -8.85 -37.64
C SER A 6 17.93 -9.38 -36.24
N ILE A 7 17.29 -8.58 -35.38
CA ILE A 7 16.96 -9.02 -34.01
C ILE A 7 15.81 -10.03 -34.03
N LEU A 8 14.76 -9.74 -34.82
CA LEU A 8 13.65 -10.68 -34.99
C LEU A 8 14.10 -11.97 -35.66
N HIS A 9 15.02 -11.91 -36.63
CA HIS A 9 15.59 -13.10 -37.26
C HIS A 9 16.45 -13.91 -36.29
N LEU A 10 17.31 -13.27 -35.48
CA LEU A 10 18.04 -13.96 -34.40
C LEU A 10 17.07 -14.66 -33.45
N VAL A 11 15.99 -13.99 -33.05
CA VAL A 11 14.99 -14.57 -32.16
C VAL A 11 14.26 -15.75 -32.81
N LEU A 12 13.95 -15.67 -34.11
CA LEU A 12 13.28 -16.73 -34.86
C LEU A 12 14.16 -17.95 -35.12
N GLU A 13 15.49 -17.78 -35.22
CA GLU A 13 16.46 -18.86 -35.36
C GLU A 13 16.84 -19.52 -34.02
N ALA A 14 16.54 -18.85 -32.91
CA ALA A 14 16.81 -19.38 -31.57
C ALA A 14 16.07 -20.67 -31.26
N SER A 15 16.65 -21.48 -30.37
CA SER A 15 15.99 -22.69 -29.87
C SER A 15 14.61 -22.36 -29.28
N VAL A 16 13.65 -23.25 -29.46
CA VAL A 16 12.27 -23.09 -28.95
C VAL A 16 12.22 -22.74 -27.47
N VAL A 17 13.15 -23.28 -26.67
CA VAL A 17 13.27 -22.97 -25.24
C VAL A 17 13.67 -21.51 -25.01
N VAL A 18 14.66 -20.99 -25.74
CA VAL A 18 15.11 -19.58 -25.63
C VAL A 18 14.01 -18.63 -26.10
N GLN A 19 13.28 -18.97 -27.17
CA GLN A 19 12.10 -18.22 -27.62
C GLN A 19 11.02 -18.14 -26.54
N LEU A 20 10.73 -19.27 -25.88
CA LEU A 20 9.75 -19.33 -24.79
C LEU A 20 10.21 -18.49 -23.58
N VAL A 21 11.49 -18.55 -23.23
CA VAL A 21 12.08 -17.71 -22.17
C VAL A 21 11.90 -16.22 -22.48
N MET A 22 12.24 -15.80 -23.70
CA MET A 22 12.09 -14.39 -24.12
C MET A 22 10.61 -13.97 -24.15
N ALA A 23 9.71 -14.84 -24.61
CA ALA A 23 8.26 -14.56 -24.62
C ALA A 23 7.69 -14.39 -23.20
N ILE A 24 8.10 -15.24 -22.25
CA ILE A 24 7.71 -15.11 -20.84
C ILE A 24 8.25 -13.81 -20.26
N LEU A 25 9.53 -13.51 -20.45
CA LEU A 25 10.15 -12.28 -19.95
C LEU A 25 9.48 -11.03 -20.51
N LEU A 26 9.13 -11.03 -21.79
CA LEU A 26 8.41 -9.94 -22.42
C LEU A 26 7.00 -9.78 -21.82
N GLY A 27 6.24 -10.88 -21.68
CA GLY A 27 4.91 -10.85 -21.06
C GLY A 27 4.94 -10.34 -19.61
N VAL A 28 5.90 -10.80 -18.82
CA VAL A 28 6.12 -10.35 -17.45
C VAL A 28 6.53 -8.87 -17.39
N SER A 29 7.37 -8.42 -18.32
CA SER A 29 7.77 -7.01 -18.42
C SER A 29 6.57 -6.10 -18.69
N LEU A 30 5.71 -6.46 -19.67
CA LEU A 30 4.50 -5.71 -19.99
C LEU A 30 3.51 -5.68 -18.82
N ALA A 31 3.34 -6.81 -18.12
CA ALA A 31 2.52 -6.88 -16.91
C ALA A 31 3.09 -5.98 -15.80
N SER A 32 4.40 -5.99 -15.60
CA SER A 32 5.09 -5.15 -14.61
C SER A 32 4.84 -3.66 -14.89
N TRP A 33 5.05 -3.21 -16.13
CA TRP A 33 4.76 -1.83 -16.53
C TRP A 33 3.30 -1.44 -16.28
N SER A 34 2.35 -2.32 -16.60
CA SER A 34 0.93 -2.10 -16.34
C SER A 34 0.64 -1.86 -14.86
N VAL A 35 1.25 -2.66 -13.97
CA VAL A 35 1.11 -2.50 -12.52
C VAL A 35 1.83 -1.23 -12.04
N ILE A 36 3.00 -0.90 -12.58
CA ILE A 36 3.74 0.33 -12.25
C ILE A 36 2.88 1.56 -12.50
N PHE A 37 2.34 1.71 -13.72
CA PHE A 37 1.49 2.86 -14.04
C PHE A 37 0.23 2.91 -13.19
N GLY A 38 -0.42 1.76 -12.97
CA GLY A 38 -1.58 1.66 -12.09
C GLY A 38 -1.28 2.13 -10.66
N LYS A 39 -0.14 1.72 -10.09
CA LYS A 39 0.28 2.12 -8.74
C LYS A 39 0.65 3.60 -8.66
N VAL A 40 1.34 4.16 -9.66
CA VAL A 40 1.68 5.60 -9.67
C VAL A 40 0.41 6.45 -9.58
N ILE A 41 -0.60 6.14 -10.40
CA ILE A 41 -1.86 6.89 -10.44
C ILE A 41 -2.66 6.65 -9.16
N GLY A 42 -2.79 5.38 -8.74
CA GLY A 42 -3.56 4.99 -7.56
C GLY A 42 -3.02 5.62 -6.26
N LEU A 43 -1.72 5.49 -6.00
CA LEU A 43 -1.10 6.05 -4.79
C LEU A 43 -1.13 7.58 -4.77
N LYS A 44 -0.91 8.22 -5.93
CA LYS A 44 -1.03 9.68 -6.03
C LYS A 44 -2.43 10.15 -5.69
N ARG A 45 -3.46 9.47 -6.20
CA ARG A 45 -4.86 9.77 -5.91
C ARG A 45 -5.20 9.57 -4.43
N ILE A 46 -4.80 8.42 -3.85
CA ILE A 46 -5.00 8.15 -2.42
C ILE A 46 -4.40 9.25 -1.57
N ARG A 47 -3.16 9.68 -1.87
CA ARG A 47 -2.50 10.74 -1.11
C ARG A 47 -3.24 12.07 -1.22
N GLN A 48 -3.66 12.46 -2.42
CA GLN A 48 -4.44 13.69 -2.63
C GLN A 48 -5.79 13.65 -1.91
N ASP A 49 -6.49 12.51 -1.96
CA ASP A 49 -7.79 12.32 -1.32
C ASP A 49 -7.65 12.33 0.21
N ASN A 50 -6.62 11.66 0.75
CA ASN A 50 -6.27 11.70 2.18
C ASN A 50 -5.92 13.11 2.65
N ASP A 51 -5.01 13.82 1.97
CA ASP A 51 -4.60 15.17 2.34
C ASP A 51 -5.80 16.15 2.30
N SER A 52 -6.73 15.97 1.37
CA SER A 52 -7.96 16.77 1.26
C SER A 52 -8.92 16.49 2.43
N PHE A 53 -9.08 15.23 2.81
CA PHE A 53 -9.90 14.84 3.95
C PHE A 53 -9.29 15.33 5.27
N ASP A 54 -7.98 15.17 5.46
CA ASP A 54 -7.26 15.61 6.64
C ASP A 54 -7.42 17.13 6.85
N GLN A 55 -7.25 17.93 5.80
CA GLN A 55 -7.52 19.38 5.84
C GLN A 55 -8.97 19.68 6.26
N ALA A 56 -9.96 18.97 5.70
CA ALA A 56 -11.37 19.16 6.06
C ALA A 56 -11.67 18.76 7.51
N PHE A 57 -11.00 17.72 8.02
CA PHE A 57 -11.10 17.24 9.39
C PHE A 57 -10.54 18.28 10.38
N TRP A 58 -9.38 18.88 10.07
CA TRP A 58 -8.72 19.87 10.93
C TRP A 58 -9.24 21.31 10.76
N ALA A 59 -10.04 21.59 9.73
CA ALA A 59 -10.63 22.92 9.47
C ALA A 59 -11.72 23.33 10.50
N GLY A 60 -11.98 22.54 11.54
CA GLY A 60 -12.93 22.87 12.60
C GLY A 60 -14.38 22.48 12.30
N ARG A 61 -14.61 21.62 11.30
CA ARG A 61 -15.95 21.04 11.02
C ARG A 61 -16.36 20.08 12.13
N THR A 62 -17.67 19.96 12.36
CA THR A 62 -18.17 19.01 13.36
C THR A 62 -18.03 17.57 12.87
N LEU A 63 -17.78 16.62 13.79
CA LEU A 63 -17.68 15.19 13.45
C LEU A 63 -18.96 14.66 12.79
N GLN A 64 -20.12 15.21 13.19
CA GLN A 64 -21.41 14.86 12.62
C GLN A 64 -21.52 15.27 11.14
N GLU A 65 -21.08 16.48 10.79
CA GLU A 65 -21.06 16.95 9.40
C GLU A 65 -20.14 16.12 8.52
N LEU A 66 -18.92 15.84 9.00
CA LEU A 66 -17.96 15.00 8.28
C LEU A 66 -18.51 13.57 8.08
N PHE A 67 -19.20 13.02 9.08
CA PHE A 67 -19.81 11.70 8.98
C PHE A 67 -20.99 11.68 8.00
N GLN A 68 -21.80 12.75 7.96
CA GLN A 68 -22.87 12.88 6.97
C GLN A 68 -22.31 12.94 5.56
N ASP A 69 -21.25 13.73 5.32
CA ASP A 69 -20.60 13.82 4.02
C ASP A 69 -20.05 12.47 3.57
N ALA A 70 -19.36 11.75 4.46
CA ALA A 70 -18.84 10.41 4.20
C ALA A 70 -19.95 9.36 3.94
N SER A 71 -21.18 9.64 4.35
CA SER A 71 -22.35 8.76 4.19
C SER A 71 -23.24 9.12 2.99
N ARG A 72 -22.91 10.17 2.23
CA ARG A 72 -23.68 10.57 1.04
C ARG A 72 -23.51 9.61 -0.14
N GLU A 73 -24.44 9.69 -1.10
CA GLU A 73 -24.35 8.97 -2.38
C GLU A 73 -23.04 9.34 -3.10
N GLY A 74 -22.25 8.31 -3.42
CA GLY A 74 -20.87 8.45 -3.91
C GLY A 74 -19.83 7.87 -2.94
N GLY A 75 -20.17 7.76 -1.65
CA GLY A 75 -19.36 7.13 -0.61
C GLY A 75 -18.02 7.82 -0.33
N PRO A 76 -17.27 7.34 0.69
CA PRO A 76 -16.00 7.93 1.05
C PRO A 76 -14.95 7.71 -0.04
N ARG A 77 -14.30 8.79 -0.47
CA ARG A 77 -13.33 8.77 -1.57
C ARG A 77 -11.96 8.33 -1.05
N ALA A 78 -11.59 8.80 0.13
CA ALA A 78 -10.29 8.55 0.74
C ALA A 78 -10.29 7.31 1.67
N PRO A 79 -9.19 6.53 1.74
CA PRO A 79 -9.00 5.52 2.77
C PRO A 79 -9.18 6.04 4.20
N GLN A 80 -8.61 7.21 4.53
CA GLN A 80 -8.78 7.83 5.86
C GLN A 80 -10.25 8.13 6.18
N GLU A 81 -11.01 8.60 5.20
CA GLU A 81 -12.43 8.89 5.34
C GLU A 81 -13.25 7.61 5.60
N ARG A 82 -12.90 6.48 4.95
CA ARG A 82 -13.50 5.16 5.23
C ARG A 82 -13.23 4.69 6.66
N ILE A 83 -11.99 4.87 7.14
CA ILE A 83 -11.59 4.55 8.51
C ILE A 83 -12.38 5.40 9.51
N PHE A 84 -12.44 6.71 9.28
CA PHE A 84 -13.23 7.65 10.07
C PHE A 84 -14.71 7.24 10.15
N ALA A 85 -15.32 6.96 8.99
CA ALA A 85 -16.72 6.56 8.91
C ALA A 85 -16.98 5.23 9.65
N ALA A 86 -16.04 4.27 9.60
CA ALA A 86 -16.14 3.02 10.34
C ALA A 86 -16.09 3.25 11.86
N GLY A 87 -15.16 4.09 12.33
CA GLY A 87 -15.04 4.47 13.75
C GLY A 87 -16.27 5.20 14.28
N MET A 88 -16.71 6.25 13.57
CA MET A 88 -17.91 7.02 13.93
C MET A 88 -19.17 6.15 13.97
N ARG A 89 -19.35 5.28 12.97
CA ARG A 89 -20.53 4.40 12.90
C ARG A 89 -20.62 3.46 14.11
N GLU A 90 -19.49 2.86 14.51
CA GLU A 90 -19.47 1.97 15.68
C GLU A 90 -19.62 2.78 16.98
N PHE A 91 -19.00 3.95 17.09
CA PHE A 91 -19.16 4.84 18.25
C PHE A 91 -20.62 5.25 18.47
N MET A 92 -21.31 5.70 17.41
CA MET A 92 -22.73 6.08 17.48
C MET A 92 -23.62 4.89 17.84
N LYS A 93 -23.41 3.74 17.19
CA LYS A 93 -24.17 2.51 17.47
C LYS A 93 -24.04 2.04 18.92
N GLN A 94 -22.86 2.19 19.54
CA GLN A 94 -22.69 1.81 20.95
C GLN A 94 -23.30 2.82 21.92
N ARG A 95 -23.29 4.12 21.59
CA ARG A 95 -24.03 5.14 22.33
C ARG A 95 -25.55 4.91 22.29
N GLU A 96 -26.09 4.52 21.14
CA GLU A 96 -27.51 4.16 20.99
C GLU A 96 -27.88 2.95 21.88
N ARG A 97 -26.95 2.00 22.04
CA ARG A 97 -27.09 0.85 22.95
C ARG A 97 -26.90 1.20 24.43
N ARG A 98 -26.73 2.49 24.77
CA ARG A 98 -26.52 2.99 26.14
C ARG A 98 -25.32 2.38 26.86
N VAL A 99 -24.25 2.06 26.12
CA VAL A 99 -22.96 1.74 26.74
C VAL A 99 -22.45 3.00 27.43
N THR A 100 -22.35 2.98 28.75
CA THR A 100 -21.93 4.14 29.57
C THR A 100 -20.45 4.12 29.91
N ASP A 101 -19.79 2.99 29.73
CA ASP A 101 -18.36 2.84 29.95
C ASP A 101 -17.58 3.44 28.76
N VAL A 102 -16.93 4.58 28.99
CA VAL A 102 -16.14 5.31 27.98
C VAL A 102 -15.02 4.44 27.39
N PRO A 103 -14.22 3.70 28.17
CA PRO A 103 -13.26 2.73 27.63
C PRO A 103 -13.88 1.74 26.63
N SER A 104 -15.00 1.11 26.98
CA SER A 104 -15.70 0.17 26.09
C SER A 104 -16.19 0.82 24.78
N LEU A 105 -16.70 2.06 24.85
CA LEU A 105 -17.10 2.84 23.66
C LEU A 105 -15.92 3.08 22.70
N LEU A 106 -14.78 3.49 23.26
CA LEU A 106 -13.58 3.80 22.48
C LEU A 106 -12.94 2.55 21.89
N ASP A 107 -12.91 1.44 22.63
CA ASP A 107 -12.40 0.17 22.13
C ASP A 107 -13.25 -0.39 20.98
N GLY A 108 -14.57 -0.17 21.03
CA GLY A 108 -15.47 -0.40 19.91
C GLY A 108 -15.06 0.33 18.64
N ALA A 109 -14.95 1.65 18.73
CA ALA A 109 -14.58 2.52 17.62
C ALA A 109 -13.18 2.18 17.09
N ARG A 110 -12.19 1.99 17.97
CA ARG A 110 -10.81 1.60 17.61
C ARG A 110 -10.75 0.29 16.84
N ARG A 111 -11.49 -0.73 17.29
CA ARG A 111 -11.56 -2.02 16.56
C ARG A 111 -12.18 -1.85 15.17
N ALA A 112 -13.24 -1.06 15.04
CA ALA A 112 -13.86 -0.77 13.75
C ALA A 112 -12.91 -0.01 12.80
N MET A 113 -12.19 0.99 13.32
CA MET A 113 -11.16 1.72 12.57
C MET A 113 -10.05 0.80 12.11
N ARG A 114 -9.49 -0.03 13.01
CA ARG A 114 -8.40 -0.95 12.69
C ARG A 114 -8.83 -2.00 11.66
N ALA A 115 -10.04 -2.53 11.77
CA ALA A 115 -10.58 -3.45 10.77
C ALA A 115 -10.76 -2.77 9.39
N SER A 116 -11.10 -1.49 9.36
CA SER A 116 -11.15 -0.72 8.11
C SER A 116 -9.75 -0.48 7.56
N TYR A 117 -8.82 -0.04 8.39
CA TYR A 117 -7.43 0.20 8.03
C TYR A 117 -6.78 -1.03 7.39
N GLN A 118 -6.94 -2.22 7.96
CA GLN A 118 -6.40 -3.45 7.39
C GLN A 118 -6.97 -3.74 5.99
N ARG A 119 -8.29 -3.58 5.80
CA ARG A 119 -8.92 -3.73 4.47
C ARG A 119 -8.39 -2.71 3.45
N GLU A 120 -8.11 -1.49 3.88
CA GLU A 120 -7.51 -0.47 3.00
C GLU A 120 -6.06 -0.84 2.64
N MET A 121 -5.28 -1.35 3.59
CA MET A 121 -3.91 -1.83 3.37
C MET A 121 -3.85 -3.01 2.42
N ASP A 122 -4.73 -3.99 2.55
CA ASP A 122 -4.81 -5.10 1.60
C ASP A 122 -5.01 -4.62 0.16
N VAL A 123 -5.88 -3.62 -0.05
CA VAL A 123 -6.15 -3.05 -1.38
C VAL A 123 -4.96 -2.21 -1.88
N ILE A 124 -4.35 -1.42 -1.01
CA ILE A 124 -3.23 -0.53 -1.34
C ILE A 124 -1.94 -1.30 -1.59
N GLU A 125 -1.74 -2.46 -0.96
CA GLU A 125 -0.58 -3.34 -1.17
C GLU A 125 -0.76 -4.28 -2.35
N ALA A 126 -1.99 -4.55 -2.79
CA ALA A 126 -2.28 -5.50 -3.86
C ALA A 126 -1.36 -5.32 -5.09
N ARG A 127 -0.77 -6.42 -5.57
CA ARG A 127 0.15 -6.48 -6.73
C ARG A 127 1.54 -5.87 -6.49
N LEU A 128 1.86 -5.38 -5.28
CA LEU A 128 3.22 -4.96 -4.96
C LEU A 128 4.16 -6.16 -4.88
N ASP A 129 3.69 -7.25 -4.28
CA ASP A 129 4.33 -8.57 -4.24
C ASP A 129 4.75 -9.06 -5.64
N PHE A 130 3.87 -8.89 -6.63
CA PHE A 130 4.17 -9.22 -8.01
C PHE A 130 5.40 -8.47 -8.54
N LEU A 131 5.55 -7.16 -8.29
CA LEU A 131 6.75 -6.41 -8.69
C LEU A 131 8.00 -6.96 -7.99
N GLY A 132 7.89 -7.34 -6.72
CA GLY A 132 8.97 -7.97 -5.96
C GLY A 132 9.41 -9.31 -6.56
N SER A 133 8.45 -10.15 -6.96
CA SER A 133 8.71 -11.41 -7.65
C SER A 133 9.31 -11.20 -9.04
N VAL A 134 8.79 -10.26 -9.83
CA VAL A 134 9.35 -9.94 -11.15
C VAL A 134 10.79 -9.45 -11.01
N GLY A 135 11.04 -8.54 -10.08
CA GLY A 135 12.35 -7.99 -9.82
C GLY A 135 13.39 -9.02 -9.36
N SER A 136 12.96 -10.00 -8.55
CA SER A 136 13.86 -11.04 -8.03
C SER A 136 14.07 -12.20 -9.00
N VAL A 137 13.04 -12.62 -9.75
CA VAL A 137 13.08 -13.87 -10.54
C VAL A 137 13.49 -13.64 -12.00
N SER A 138 13.16 -12.49 -12.61
CA SER A 138 13.45 -12.23 -14.04
C SER A 138 14.94 -12.33 -14.42
N PRO A 139 15.92 -11.90 -13.60
CA PRO A 139 17.34 -12.08 -13.92
C PRO A 139 17.72 -13.56 -14.02
N TYR A 140 17.16 -14.40 -13.15
CA TYR A 140 17.43 -15.85 -13.16
C TYR A 140 16.78 -16.55 -14.35
N ILE A 141 15.60 -16.11 -14.78
CA ILE A 141 14.97 -16.59 -16.02
C ILE A 141 15.83 -16.21 -17.24
N GLY A 142 16.35 -14.99 -17.29
CA GLY A 142 17.28 -14.54 -18.35
C GLY A 142 18.59 -15.34 -18.35
N LEU A 143 19.16 -15.58 -17.17
CA LEU A 143 20.37 -16.41 -17.00
C LEU A 143 20.12 -17.84 -17.48
N PHE A 144 18.97 -18.43 -17.14
CA PHE A 144 18.58 -19.74 -17.65
C PHE A 144 18.54 -19.75 -19.19
N GLY A 145 17.94 -18.72 -19.80
CA GLY A 145 17.94 -18.53 -21.25
C GLY A 145 19.36 -18.51 -21.84
N THR A 146 20.28 -17.78 -21.21
CA THR A 146 21.69 -17.76 -21.68
C THR A 146 22.36 -19.12 -21.59
N VAL A 147 22.22 -19.81 -20.44
CA VAL A 147 22.86 -21.12 -20.22
C VAL A 147 22.35 -22.14 -21.23
N TRP A 148 21.03 -22.16 -21.45
CA TRP A 148 20.42 -23.05 -22.42
C TRP A 148 20.85 -22.73 -23.85
N GLY A 149 20.81 -21.45 -24.25
CA GLY A 149 21.19 -21.03 -25.60
C GLY A 149 22.65 -21.36 -25.94
N ILE A 150 23.56 -21.10 -25.00
CA ILE A 150 24.98 -21.46 -25.15
C ILE A 150 25.13 -22.98 -25.24
N MET A 151 24.47 -23.74 -24.36
CA MET A 151 24.50 -25.21 -24.41
C MET A 151 24.01 -25.73 -25.77
N HIS A 152 22.89 -25.21 -26.27
CA HIS A 152 22.33 -25.61 -27.56
C HIS A 152 23.29 -25.30 -28.72
N ALA A 153 23.88 -24.11 -28.74
CA ALA A 153 24.88 -23.72 -29.73
C ALA A 153 26.09 -24.68 -29.74
N PHE A 154 26.60 -25.07 -28.56
CA PHE A 154 27.70 -26.05 -28.48
C PHE A 154 27.29 -27.46 -28.89
N THR A 155 26.09 -27.92 -28.53
CA THR A 155 25.61 -29.26 -28.95
C THR A 155 25.45 -29.35 -30.47
N GLY A 156 25.06 -28.27 -31.14
CA GLY A 156 24.98 -28.21 -32.61
C GLY A 156 26.32 -28.39 -33.33
N LEU A 157 27.44 -28.13 -32.64
CA LEU A 157 28.78 -28.34 -33.19
C LEU A 157 29.29 -29.78 -33.09
N SER A 158 28.66 -30.63 -32.27
CA SER A 158 29.16 -31.98 -31.97
C SER A 158 29.31 -32.88 -33.21
N ASN A 159 28.60 -32.57 -34.30
CA ASN A 159 28.63 -33.33 -35.55
C ASN A 159 29.40 -32.62 -36.69
N MET A 160 30.04 -31.48 -36.44
CA MET A 160 30.78 -30.74 -37.47
C MET A 160 32.27 -31.12 -37.49
N GLN A 161 32.80 -31.38 -38.69
CA GLN A 161 34.24 -31.67 -38.89
C GLN A 161 35.12 -30.41 -38.80
N GLN A 162 34.57 -29.22 -39.07
CA GLN A 162 35.25 -27.93 -38.94
C GLN A 162 34.36 -26.95 -38.18
N VAL A 163 34.81 -26.56 -36.99
CA VAL A 163 34.13 -25.58 -36.14
C VAL A 163 34.75 -24.21 -36.38
N THR A 164 33.94 -23.20 -36.65
CA THR A 164 34.41 -21.81 -36.78
C THR A 164 33.68 -20.89 -35.81
N LEU A 165 34.24 -19.73 -35.48
CA LEU A 165 33.55 -18.73 -34.66
C LEU A 165 32.23 -18.27 -35.30
N ALA A 166 32.19 -18.20 -36.64
CA ALA A 166 31.00 -17.80 -37.38
C ALA A 166 29.82 -18.77 -37.18
N THR A 167 30.08 -20.07 -36.93
CA THR A 167 29.02 -21.07 -36.73
C THR A 167 28.40 -21.04 -35.33
N VAL A 168 29.06 -20.46 -34.32
CA VAL A 168 28.54 -20.34 -32.95
C VAL A 168 28.08 -18.95 -32.55
N ALA A 169 28.60 -17.91 -33.22
CA ALA A 169 28.34 -16.52 -32.85
C ALA A 169 26.84 -16.17 -32.79
N PRO A 170 25.97 -16.63 -33.71
CA PRO A 170 24.52 -16.35 -33.64
C PRO A 170 23.87 -16.89 -32.36
N GLY A 171 24.07 -18.18 -32.03
CA GLY A 171 23.45 -18.80 -30.85
C GLY A 171 23.94 -18.21 -29.52
N ILE A 172 25.19 -17.73 -29.46
CA ILE A 172 25.70 -17.00 -28.29
C ILE A 172 25.06 -15.61 -28.20
N ALA A 173 24.90 -14.90 -29.33
CA ALA A 173 24.26 -13.60 -29.34
C ALA A 173 22.79 -13.67 -28.89
N GLU A 174 22.04 -14.65 -29.38
CA GLU A 174 20.64 -14.92 -28.96
C GLU A 174 20.54 -15.21 -27.47
N ALA A 175 21.44 -16.06 -26.96
CA ALA A 175 21.53 -16.37 -25.54
C ALA A 175 21.70 -15.08 -24.73
N LEU A 176 22.64 -14.20 -25.09
CA LEU A 176 22.90 -12.93 -24.39
C LEU A 176 21.70 -11.98 -24.40
N VAL A 177 20.90 -11.97 -25.47
CA VAL A 177 19.66 -11.19 -25.54
C VAL A 177 18.66 -11.62 -24.46
N ALA A 178 18.54 -12.91 -24.16
CA ALA A 178 17.64 -13.40 -23.10
C ALA A 178 17.98 -12.80 -21.72
N THR A 179 19.27 -12.71 -21.37
CA THR A 179 19.69 -12.05 -20.12
C THR A 179 19.45 -10.55 -20.16
N ALA A 180 19.72 -9.88 -21.28
CA ALA A 180 19.45 -8.46 -21.43
C ALA A 180 17.96 -8.13 -21.21
N ILE A 181 17.05 -8.92 -21.79
CA ILE A 181 15.59 -8.78 -21.58
C ILE A 181 15.24 -9.06 -20.12
N GLY A 182 15.83 -10.09 -19.50
CA GLY A 182 15.62 -10.42 -18.09
C GLY A 182 15.97 -9.27 -17.15
N LEU A 183 17.11 -8.62 -17.37
CA LEU A 183 17.53 -7.42 -16.63
C LEU A 183 16.62 -6.22 -16.93
N PHE A 184 16.21 -6.03 -18.19
CA PHE A 184 15.30 -4.96 -18.58
C PHE A 184 13.92 -5.10 -17.91
N ALA A 185 13.44 -6.32 -17.68
CA ALA A 185 12.22 -6.57 -16.91
C ALA A 185 12.44 -6.36 -15.39
N ALA A 186 13.58 -6.80 -14.87
CA ALA A 186 13.88 -6.77 -13.43
C ALA A 186 14.12 -5.36 -12.87
N ILE A 187 14.97 -4.56 -13.54
CA ILE A 187 15.45 -3.29 -13.00
C ILE A 187 14.29 -2.31 -12.71
N PRO A 188 13.36 -2.05 -13.65
CA PRO A 188 12.22 -1.17 -13.39
C PRO A 188 11.31 -1.72 -12.29
N ALA A 189 11.10 -3.05 -12.25
CA ALA A 189 10.26 -3.70 -11.25
C ALA A 189 10.82 -3.52 -9.83
N VAL A 190 12.13 -3.72 -9.63
CA VAL A 190 12.79 -3.53 -8.32
C VAL A 190 12.73 -2.06 -7.88
N LEU A 191 13.01 -1.13 -8.80
CA LEU A 191 12.96 0.31 -8.49
C LEU A 191 11.54 0.74 -8.08
N ALA A 192 10.54 0.30 -8.83
CA ALA A 192 9.15 0.59 -8.56
C ALA A 192 8.67 -0.06 -7.25
N TYR A 193 9.01 -1.33 -7.01
CA TYR A 193 8.72 -2.03 -5.76
C TYR A 193 9.23 -1.22 -4.55
N ASN A 194 10.52 -0.88 -4.55
CA ASN A 194 11.14 -0.13 -3.47
C ASN A 194 10.52 1.26 -3.28
N ARG A 195 10.17 1.93 -4.39
CA ARG A 195 9.51 3.24 -4.37
C ARG A 195 8.12 3.16 -3.76
N PHE A 196 7.31 2.19 -4.17
CA PHE A 196 5.93 2.03 -3.72
C PHE A 196 5.85 1.46 -2.31
N ALA A 197 6.71 0.53 -1.93
CA ALA A 197 6.78 0.03 -0.55
C ALA A 197 6.98 1.19 0.44
N ARG A 198 7.90 2.12 0.14
CA ARG A 198 8.10 3.33 0.96
C ARG A 198 6.92 4.29 0.95
N ASP A 199 6.22 4.43 -0.17
CA ASP A 199 5.03 5.29 -0.23
C ASP A 199 3.86 4.71 0.55
N ILE A 200 3.65 3.39 0.44
CA ILE A 200 2.60 2.67 1.16
C ILE A 200 2.87 2.74 2.67
N ASP A 201 4.10 2.49 3.10
CA ASP A 201 4.51 2.62 4.51
C ASP A 201 4.24 4.03 5.07
N ARG A 202 4.53 5.09 4.30
CA ARG A 202 4.20 6.46 4.70
C ARG A 202 2.69 6.69 4.84
N ILE A 203 1.89 6.17 3.90
CA ILE A 203 0.43 6.28 3.97
C ILE A 203 -0.10 5.51 5.18
N ALA A 204 0.44 4.31 5.44
CA ALA A 204 0.12 3.49 6.59
C ALA A 204 0.35 4.25 7.92
N ILE A 205 1.55 4.79 8.10
CA ILE A 205 1.90 5.61 9.27
C ILE A 205 0.96 6.82 9.42
N GLN A 206 0.64 7.51 8.33
CA GLN A 206 -0.27 8.66 8.35
C GLN A 206 -1.69 8.26 8.82
N MET A 207 -2.19 7.11 8.36
CA MET A 207 -3.49 6.59 8.79
C MET A 207 -3.49 6.12 10.24
N GLU A 208 -2.39 5.52 10.70
CA GLU A 208 -2.23 5.13 12.11
C GLU A 208 -2.22 6.35 13.03
N SER A 209 -1.46 7.40 12.68
CA SER A 209 -1.49 8.67 13.42
C SER A 209 -2.89 9.26 13.48
N PHE A 210 -3.57 9.30 12.33
CA PHE A 210 -4.95 9.76 12.26
C PHE A 210 -5.90 8.97 13.17
N MET A 211 -5.79 7.63 13.20
CA MET A 211 -6.63 6.79 14.09
C MET A 211 -6.39 7.09 15.57
N GLU A 212 -5.14 7.34 15.97
CA GLU A 212 -4.80 7.70 17.36
C GLU A 212 -5.35 9.08 17.73
N GLU A 213 -5.14 10.08 16.87
CA GLU A 213 -5.63 11.44 17.06
C GLU A 213 -7.16 11.48 17.12
N PHE A 214 -7.81 10.79 16.18
CA PHE A 214 -9.26 10.68 16.16
C PHE A 214 -9.79 9.92 17.39
N SER A 215 -9.12 8.87 17.86
CA SER A 215 -9.47 8.19 19.11
C SER A 215 -9.43 9.13 20.31
N ASN A 216 -8.43 10.01 20.39
CA ASN A 216 -8.33 11.02 21.44
C ASN A 216 -9.47 12.04 21.38
N ILE A 217 -9.88 12.44 20.17
CA ILE A 217 -11.05 13.31 19.96
C ILE A 217 -12.33 12.61 20.40
N LEU A 218 -12.53 11.33 20.06
CA LEU A 218 -13.68 10.55 20.53
C LEU A 218 -13.71 10.44 22.05
N ALA A 219 -12.55 10.23 22.69
CA ALA A 219 -12.46 10.16 24.16
C ALA A 219 -12.93 11.47 24.82
N ARG A 220 -12.50 12.63 24.28
CA ARG A 220 -12.96 13.94 24.76
C ARG A 220 -14.45 14.17 24.56
N ASN A 221 -15.02 13.68 23.46
CA ASN A 221 -16.46 13.78 23.17
C ASN A 221 -17.31 12.76 23.96
N ALA A 222 -16.71 11.66 24.42
CA ALA A 222 -17.37 10.63 25.21
C ALA A 222 -17.36 10.92 26.71
N ALA A 223 -16.36 11.67 27.20
CA ALA A 223 -16.31 12.12 28.58
C ALA A 223 -17.53 13.02 28.90
N PRO A 224 -18.28 12.75 29.97
CA PRO A 224 -19.26 13.71 30.46
C PRO A 224 -18.54 15.04 30.73
N LEU A 225 -19.11 16.19 30.32
CA LEU A 225 -18.66 17.49 30.83
C LEU A 225 -18.49 17.34 32.34
N ALA A 226 -17.26 17.55 32.82
CA ALA A 226 -16.91 17.34 34.22
C ALA A 226 -18.01 17.90 35.12
N ALA A 227 -18.56 17.04 35.99
CA ALA A 227 -19.50 17.46 37.00
C ALA A 227 -18.92 18.70 37.69
N ALA A 228 -19.61 19.84 37.57
CA ALA A 228 -19.23 21.06 38.25
C ALA A 228 -18.95 20.72 39.73
N PRO A 229 -17.87 21.25 40.34
CA PRO A 229 -17.56 20.93 41.73
C PRO A 229 -18.79 21.27 42.55
N VAL A 230 -19.36 20.26 43.22
CA VAL A 230 -20.49 20.43 44.13
C VAL A 230 -20.06 21.47 45.16
N ALA A 231 -20.64 22.66 45.09
CA ALA A 231 -20.38 23.71 46.06
C ALA A 231 -20.69 23.14 47.45
N GLN A 232 -19.65 23.02 48.28
CA GLN A 232 -19.82 22.57 49.67
C GLN A 232 -20.81 23.54 50.35
N PRO A 233 -21.82 23.05 51.07
CA PRO A 233 -22.72 23.94 51.80
C PRO A 233 -21.90 24.70 52.84
N THR A 234 -21.79 26.01 52.67
CA THR A 234 -21.23 26.91 53.67
C THR A 234 -22.06 26.78 54.94
N VAL A 235 -21.51 26.16 55.96
CA VAL A 235 -22.09 26.12 57.31
C VAL A 235 -22.23 27.57 57.78
N PRO A 236 -23.44 28.10 58.04
CA PRO A 236 -23.57 29.44 58.58
C PRO A 236 -22.96 29.47 59.98
N GLY A 237 -22.04 30.41 60.19
CA GLY A 237 -21.28 30.56 61.42
C GLY A 237 -22.16 30.58 62.66
N GLY A 238 -21.82 29.72 63.62
CA GLY A 238 -22.36 29.76 64.97
C GLY A 238 -22.02 31.09 65.64
N LEU A 239 -23.04 31.69 66.25
CA LEU A 239 -22.99 32.98 66.94
C LEU A 239 -21.90 33.03 68.04
N PRO A 240 -21.25 34.19 68.27
CA PRO A 240 -20.35 34.37 69.39
C PRO A 240 -21.15 34.70 70.66
N GLY A 241 -20.96 33.94 71.74
CA GLY A 241 -21.56 34.33 73.01
C GLY A 241 -21.32 33.37 74.16
N ALA A 242 -20.46 33.83 75.08
CA ALA A 242 -20.63 33.81 76.54
C ALA A 242 -19.43 33.21 77.29
N HIS A 243 -18.57 34.12 77.75
CA HIS A 243 -17.74 33.92 78.94
C HIS A 243 -18.61 33.52 80.14
N PRO A 244 -18.12 32.65 81.04
CA PRO A 244 -18.37 32.79 82.45
C PRO A 244 -17.13 33.29 83.17
N MET A 245 -17.35 34.31 84.00
CA MET A 245 -16.45 34.72 85.07
C MET A 245 -16.44 33.69 86.21
N ARG A 246 -15.32 33.72 86.94
CA ARG A 246 -14.99 33.10 88.24
C ARG A 246 -14.35 31.73 88.20
#